data_AF-A0A4Y9S7Z5-F1
#
_entry.id   AF-A0A4Y9S7Z5-F1
#
_cell.length_a   1.000
_cell.length_b   1.000
_cell.length_c   1.000
_cell.angle_alpha   90.00
_cell.angle_beta   90.00
_cell.angle_gamma   90.00
#
_symmetry.space_group_name_H-M   'P 1'
#
loop_
_entity.id
_entity.type
_entity.pdbx_description
1 polymer ?
#
loop_
_entity_poly.entity_id
_entity_poly.type
_entity_poly.pdbx_seq_one_letter_code
_entity_poly.pdbx_strand_id
1 'polypeptide(L)'
;MPRGASPKREREYEKLERKFKKEGRYKGREEEVASRIVNKQRAEHGETKKYNHKPVSRTASRRKSSRARSTSRRTTRRTSARS
;
A
#
# COMPACT_ATOMS: atom_id res chain seq x y z
N MET A 1 8.45 -11.53 -13.82
CA MET A 1 7.81 -12.34 -12.75
C MET A 1 8.51 -12.19 -11.41
N PRO A 2 7.78 -12.17 -10.28
CA PRO A 2 8.34 -12.24 -8.94
C PRO A 2 8.87 -13.64 -8.65
N ARG A 3 10.01 -13.71 -7.96
CA ARG A 3 10.69 -14.97 -7.61
C ARG A 3 9.81 -15.82 -6.68
N GLY A 4 9.84 -17.15 -6.87
CA GLY A 4 9.08 -18.10 -6.05
C GLY A 4 7.58 -18.18 -6.38
N ALA A 5 7.21 -17.91 -7.62
CA ALA A 5 5.87 -18.18 -8.13
C ALA A 5 5.76 -19.65 -8.57
N SER A 6 4.57 -20.25 -8.53
CA SER A 6 4.37 -21.60 -9.06
C SER A 6 4.46 -21.59 -10.59
N PRO A 7 4.81 -22.71 -11.25
CA PRO A 7 4.90 -22.78 -12.72
C PRO A 7 3.61 -22.33 -13.44
N LYS A 8 2.46 -22.48 -12.79
CA LYS A 8 1.17 -21.98 -13.29
C LYS A 8 1.15 -20.45 -13.39
N ARG A 9 1.62 -19.76 -12.34
CA ARG A 9 1.65 -18.29 -12.26
C ARG A 9 2.64 -17.67 -13.24
N GLU A 10 3.76 -18.34 -13.49
CA GLU A 10 4.73 -17.92 -14.50
C GLU A 10 4.11 -17.94 -15.91
N ARG A 11 3.37 -18.99 -16.25
CA ARG A 11 2.65 -19.07 -17.54
C ARG A 11 1.55 -18.01 -17.66
N GLU A 12 0.81 -17.75 -16.57
CA GLU A 12 -0.23 -16.71 -16.55
C GLU A 12 0.36 -15.31 -16.80
N TYR A 13 1.50 -15.03 -16.18
CA TYR A 13 2.23 -13.79 -16.41
C TYR A 13 2.63 -13.59 -17.86
N GLU A 14 3.31 -14.57 -18.45
CA GLU A 14 3.78 -14.47 -19.83
C GLU A 14 2.61 -14.26 -20.80
N LYS A 15 1.47 -14.92 -20.54
CA LYS A 15 0.24 -14.71 -21.31
C LYS A 15 -0.28 -13.28 -21.18
N LEU A 16 -0.36 -12.74 -19.96
CA LEU A 16 -0.84 -11.38 -19.71
C LEU A 16 0.11 -10.33 -20.31
N GLU A 17 1.41 -10.49 -20.10
CA GLU A 17 2.44 -9.60 -20.64
C GLU A 17 2.38 -9.57 -22.17
N ARG A 18 2.36 -10.74 -22.82
CA ARG A 18 2.23 -10.84 -24.29
C ARG A 18 0.93 -10.23 -24.78
N LYS A 19 -0.18 -10.43 -24.07
CA LYS A 19 -1.47 -9.84 -24.41
C LYS A 19 -1.41 -8.31 -24.34
N PHE A 20 -0.86 -7.75 -23.27
CA PHE A 20 -0.73 -6.30 -23.11
C PHE A 20 0.23 -5.67 -24.11
N LYS A 21 1.34 -6.34 -24.44
CA LYS A 21 2.27 -5.90 -25.49
C LYS A 21 1.59 -5.89 -26.86
N LYS A 22 0.77 -6.89 -27.18
CA LYS A 22 -0.01 -6.94 -28.42
C LYS A 22 -1.11 -5.87 -28.50
N GLU A 23 -1.84 -5.66 -27.40
CA GLU A 23 -2.92 -4.66 -27.33
C GLU A 23 -2.39 -3.22 -27.23
N GLY A 24 -1.13 -3.03 -26.85
CA GLY A 24 -0.54 -1.69 -26.65
C GLY A 24 -1.17 -0.91 -25.48
N ARG A 25 -2.00 -1.55 -24.66
CA ARG A 25 -2.84 -0.91 -23.63
C ARG A 25 -2.04 -0.25 -22.51
N TYR A 26 -0.85 -0.78 -22.22
CA TYR A 26 -0.01 -0.34 -21.10
C TYR A 26 1.44 -0.08 -21.54
N LYS A 27 1.63 0.69 -22.62
CA LYS A 27 2.95 0.98 -23.20
C LYS A 27 4.01 1.33 -22.14
N GLY A 28 5.03 0.48 -21.99
CA GLY A 28 6.14 0.65 -21.05
C GLY A 28 5.86 0.21 -19.60
N ARG A 29 4.67 -0.32 -19.31
CA ARG A 29 4.25 -0.83 -17.99
C ARG A 29 3.63 -2.22 -18.04
N GLU A 30 3.70 -2.90 -19.19
CA GLU A 30 3.06 -4.20 -19.42
C GLU A 30 3.53 -5.25 -18.40
N GLU A 31 4.84 -5.30 -18.14
CA GLU A 31 5.47 -6.22 -17.20
C GLU A 31 5.09 -5.92 -15.75
N GLU A 32 5.01 -4.64 -15.39
CA GLU A 32 4.61 -4.19 -14.06
C GLU A 32 3.15 -4.58 -13.79
N VAL A 33 2.26 -4.30 -14.75
CA VAL A 33 0.83 -4.58 -14.64
C VAL A 33 0.58 -6.08 -14.60
N ALA A 34 1.23 -6.86 -15.48
CA ALA A 34 1.13 -8.32 -15.46
C ALA A 34 1.62 -8.90 -14.12
N SER A 35 2.73 -8.37 -13.58
CA SER A 35 3.24 -8.78 -12.26
C SER A 35 2.26 -8.46 -11.13
N ARG A 36 1.64 -7.27 -11.15
CA ARG A 36 0.64 -6.87 -10.14
C ARG A 36 -0.61 -7.74 -10.17
N ILE A 37 -1.10 -8.09 -11.36
CA ILE A 37 -2.28 -8.96 -11.51
C ILE A 37 -1.98 -10.33 -10.91
N VAL A 38 -0.86 -10.94 -11.28
CA VAL A 38 -0.48 -12.26 -10.76
C VAL A 38 -0.24 -12.21 -9.25
N ASN A 39 0.44 -11.19 -8.73
CA ASN A 39 0.62 -11.03 -7.28
C ASN A 39 -0.70 -10.88 -6.52
N LYS A 40 -1.65 -10.13 -7.07
CA LYS A 40 -2.99 -9.99 -6.49
C LYS A 40 -3.70 -11.35 -6.44
N GLN A 41 -3.67 -12.11 -7.54
CA GLN A 41 -4.25 -13.45 -7.56
C GLN A 41 -3.57 -14.36 -6.54
N ARG A 42 -2.23 -14.37 -6.48
CA ARG A 42 -1.51 -15.17 -5.46
C ARG A 42 -1.92 -14.80 -4.04
N ALA A 43 -2.14 -13.51 -3.75
CA ALA A 43 -2.61 -13.06 -2.45
C ALA A 43 -4.05 -13.52 -2.16
N GLU A 44 -4.95 -13.43 -3.14
CA GLU A 44 -6.35 -13.92 -3.04
C GLU A 44 -6.41 -15.44 -2.84
N HIS A 45 -5.52 -16.19 -3.49
CA HIS A 45 -5.43 -17.65 -3.36
C HIS A 45 -4.59 -18.11 -2.15
N GLY A 46 -4.05 -17.20 -1.34
CA GLY A 46 -3.24 -17.55 -0.17
C GLY A 46 -1.86 -18.12 -0.49
N GLU A 47 -1.38 -17.99 -1.73
CA GLU A 47 -0.05 -18.44 -2.19
C GLU A 47 1.09 -17.50 -1.75
N THR A 48 0.76 -16.37 -1.11
CA THR A 48 1.73 -15.42 -0.55
C THR A 48 1.65 -15.38 0.97
N LYS A 49 2.80 -15.26 1.63
CA LYS A 49 2.85 -14.96 3.07
C LYS A 49 2.18 -13.61 3.32
N LYS A 50 1.22 -13.58 4.25
CA LYS A 50 0.59 -12.33 4.70
C LYS A 50 1.67 -11.44 5.29
N TYR A 51 1.82 -10.24 4.75
CA TYR A 51 2.73 -9.26 5.32
C TYR A 51 2.09 -8.68 6.59
N ASN A 52 2.62 -9.04 7.76
CA ASN A 52 2.27 -8.37 9.00
C ASN A 52 3.07 -7.08 9.07
N HIS A 53 2.43 -5.94 8.81
CA HIS A 53 3.05 -4.62 8.91
C HIS A 53 3.49 -4.37 10.35
N LYS A 54 4.78 -4.58 10.64
CA LYS A 54 5.37 -4.21 11.92
C LYS A 54 5.55 -2.70 11.92
N PRO A 55 4.92 -1.95 12.85
CA PRO A 55 5.15 -0.53 12.94
C PRO A 55 6.64 -0.28 13.19
N VAL A 56 7.21 0.66 12.46
CA VAL A 56 8.59 1.11 12.70
C VAL A 56 8.71 1.55 14.16
N SER A 57 9.61 0.91 14.91
CA SER A 57 9.90 1.27 16.30
C SER A 57 10.38 2.71 16.32
N ARG A 58 9.51 3.63 16.77
CA ARG A 58 9.87 5.04 16.92
C ARG A 58 10.78 5.14 18.15
N THR A 59 12.05 5.49 17.94
CA THR A 59 12.98 5.83 19.01
C THR A 59 12.40 6.95 19.88
N ALA A 60 12.56 6.83 21.19
CA ALA A 60 11.94 7.71 22.19
C ALA A 60 12.26 9.21 21.99
N SER A 61 13.36 9.53 21.31
CA SER A 61 13.77 10.90 20.99
C SER A 61 12.74 11.68 20.15
N ARG A 62 11.96 11.01 19.28
CA ARG A 62 10.92 11.67 18.47
C ARG A 62 9.59 11.86 19.19
N ARG A 63 9.38 11.25 20.37
CA ARG A 63 8.14 11.43 21.16
C ARG A 63 8.07 12.74 21.92
N LYS A 64 9.20 13.43 22.14
CA LYS A 64 9.24 14.63 23.01
C LYS A 64 8.90 15.94 22.28
N SER A 65 8.91 15.98 20.94
CA SER A 65 8.62 17.21 20.18
C SER A 65 7.14 17.42 19.85
N SER A 66 6.27 16.41 19.97
CA SER A 66 4.85 16.53 19.61
C SER A 66 3.95 17.02 20.75
N ARG A 67 4.45 17.07 22.00
CA ARG A 67 3.64 17.46 23.17
C ARG A 67 3.63 18.98 23.45
N ALA A 68 4.49 19.75 22.77
CA ALA A 68 4.64 21.19 23.02
C ALA A 68 3.66 22.08 22.22
N ARG A 69 2.86 21.54 21.29
CA ARG A 69 2.08 22.35 20.34
C ARG A 69 0.55 22.27 20.49
N SER A 70 0.04 21.61 21.54
CA SER A 70 -1.41 21.42 21.73
C SER A 70 -2.08 22.33 22.77
N THR A 71 -1.40 23.30 23.36
CA THR A 71 -1.97 24.15 24.43
C THR A 71 -2.39 25.56 24.02
N SER A 72 -2.29 25.97 22.75
CA SER A 72 -2.58 27.37 22.35
C SER A 72 -3.89 27.59 21.58
N ARG A 73 -4.92 26.73 21.74
CA ARG A 73 -6.23 26.97 21.08
C ARG A 73 -7.43 26.57 21.94
N ARG A 74 -7.64 27.22 23.09
CA ARG A 74 -8.98 27.20 23.72
C ARG A 74 -9.23 28.29 24.79
N THR A 75 -9.22 29.58 24.44
CA THR A 75 -9.82 30.62 25.31
C THR A 75 -10.39 31.80 24.54
N THR A 76 -11.28 31.59 23.57
CA THR A 76 -12.25 32.64 23.17
C THR A 76 -13.53 32.00 22.63
N ARG A 77 -14.54 31.81 23.49
CA ARG A 77 -15.94 31.76 23.05
C ARG A 77 -16.85 32.23 24.19
N ARG A 78 -17.17 33.53 24.11
CA ARG A 78 -18.35 34.17 24.71
C ARG A 78 -19.61 33.34 24.46
N THR A 79 -20.41 33.15 25.50
CA THR A 79 -21.88 32.99 25.46
C THR A 79 -22.41 33.50 26.80
N SER A 80 -22.74 34.79 26.95
CA SER A 80 -24.13 35.27 26.93
C SER A 80 -25.21 34.18 26.83
N ALA A 81 -25.85 33.83 27.95
CA ALA A 81 -27.29 33.55 28.07
C ALA A 81 -27.66 33.05 29.48
N ARG A 82 -28.40 33.90 30.22
CA ARG A 82 -29.67 33.58 30.91
C ARG A 82 -29.65 32.59 32.10
N SER A 83 -29.80 33.11 33.32
CA SER A 83 -31.03 33.07 34.15
C SER A 83 -30.94 34.12 35.24
#